data_AF-A0A2T4YZ02-F1
#
_entry.id   AF-A0A2T4YZ02-F1
#
_cell.length_a   1.000
_cell.length_b   1.000
_cell.length_c   1.000
_cell.angle_alpha   90.00
_cell.angle_beta   90.00
_cell.angle_gamma   90.00
#
_symmetry.space_group_name_H-M   'P 1'
#
loop_
_entity.id
_entity.type
_entity.pdbx_description
1 polymer ?
#
loop_
_entity_poly.entity_id
_entity_poly.type
_entity_poly.pdbx_seq_one_letter_code
_entity_poly.pdbx_strand_id
1 'polypeptide(L)'
;MDWLTTVVATSSMVLAEGPGEKLYEGGQGEIGKVFLLVVVVIAVWLFSQRAFTKFIGFAVFVMAVSVFIFTPETITTLGEKGFGWLFGGWLD
;
A
#
# COMPACT_ATOMS: atom_id res chain seq x y z
N MET A 1 9.39 30.24 -31.23
CA MET A 1 8.18 29.38 -31.29
C MET A 1 8.36 28.04 -30.56
N ASP A 2 9.44 27.83 -29.78
CA ASP A 2 9.65 26.60 -28.98
C ASP A 2 8.98 26.61 -27.60
N TRP A 3 8.65 27.78 -27.05
CA TRP A 3 8.07 27.84 -25.70
C TRP A 3 6.59 27.39 -25.67
N LEU A 4 5.88 27.49 -26.80
CA LEU A 4 4.50 27.03 -26.92
C LEU A 4 4.41 25.50 -26.95
N THR A 5 5.35 24.83 -27.62
CA THR A 5 5.41 23.36 -27.63
C THR A 5 5.84 22.81 -26.27
N THR A 6 6.70 23.51 -25.52
CA THR A 6 7.06 23.09 -24.16
C THR A 6 5.89 23.21 -23.20
N VAL A 7 5.11 24.31 -23.25
CA VAL A 7 3.94 24.54 -22.38
C VAL A 7 2.77 23.61 -22.74
N VAL A 8 2.54 23.36 -24.03
CA VAL A 8 1.54 22.37 -24.47
C VAL A 8 1.97 20.95 -24.07
N ALA A 9 3.26 20.62 -24.17
CA ALA A 9 3.79 19.33 -23.70
C ALA A 9 3.60 19.16 -22.18
N THR A 10 3.91 20.17 -21.37
CA THR A 10 3.67 20.11 -19.91
C THR A 10 2.18 20.01 -19.59
N SER A 11 1.33 20.75 -20.31
CA SER A 11 -0.12 20.69 -20.14
C SER A 11 -0.70 19.33 -20.53
N SER A 12 -0.16 18.68 -21.57
CA SER A 12 -0.52 17.31 -21.95
C SER A 12 0.01 16.25 -20.98
N MET A 13 1.14 16.51 -20.30
CA MET A 13 1.68 15.63 -19.25
C MET A 13 0.81 15.69 -17.99
N VAL A 14 0.39 16.88 -17.58
CA VAL A 14 -0.50 17.10 -16.41
C VAL A 14 -1.91 16.56 -16.65
N LEU A 15 -2.36 16.47 -17.91
CA LEU A 15 -3.62 15.82 -18.30
C LEU A 15 -3.50 14.31 -18.54
N ALA A 16 -2.28 13.79 -18.69
CA ALA A 16 -2.00 12.35 -18.80
C ALA A 16 -1.79 11.68 -17.43
N GLU A 17 -1.38 12.43 -16.40
CA GLU A 17 -1.47 12.04 -14.98
C GLU A 17 -2.95 12.02 -14.58
N GLY A 18 -3.66 10.95 -14.89
CA GLY A 18 -5.06 10.80 -14.53
C GLY A 18 -5.28 10.96 -13.02
N PRO A 19 -6.49 11.38 -12.58
CA PRO A 19 -6.81 11.47 -11.15
C PRO A 19 -6.59 10.15 -10.39
N GLY A 20 -6.50 9.01 -11.10
CA GLY A 20 -6.10 7.73 -10.51
C GLY A 20 -4.65 7.67 -10.02
N GLU A 21 -3.71 8.36 -10.69
CA GLU A 21 -2.28 8.28 -10.34
C GLU A 21 -1.97 9.03 -9.04
N LYS A 22 -2.62 10.19 -8.84
CA LYS A 22 -2.54 10.97 -7.59
C LYS A 22 -3.26 10.31 -6.42
N LEU A 23 -4.29 9.50 -6.71
CA LEU A 23 -4.95 8.66 -5.70
C LEU A 23 -4.11 7.42 -5.35
N TYR A 24 -3.37 6.86 -6.30
CA TYR A 24 -2.43 5.77 -6.05
C TYR A 24 -1.22 6.25 -5.22
N GLU A 25 -0.56 7.33 -5.63
CA GLU A 25 0.57 7.91 -4.89
C GLU A 25 0.15 8.48 -3.52
N GLY A 26 -1.00 9.16 -3.46
CA GLY A 26 -1.55 9.71 -2.21
C GLY A 26 -2.03 8.63 -1.25
N GLY A 27 -2.81 7.65 -1.75
CA GLY A 27 -3.37 6.57 -0.95
C GLY A 27 -2.30 5.63 -0.39
N GLN A 28 -1.23 5.36 -1.14
CA GLN A 28 -0.12 4.52 -0.67
C GLN A 28 0.62 5.15 0.52
N GLY A 29 0.88 6.46 0.45
CA GLY A 29 1.51 7.20 1.54
C GLY A 29 0.61 7.35 2.77
N GLU A 30 -0.71 7.45 2.59
CA GLU A 30 -1.68 7.59 3.68
C GLU A 30 -1.94 6.28 4.41
N ILE A 31 -2.09 5.17 3.70
CA ILE A 31 -2.37 3.85 4.28
C ILE A 31 -1.22 3.38 5.20
N GLY A 32 0.03 3.56 4.77
CA GLY A 32 1.19 3.21 5.60
C GLY A 32 1.27 4.02 6.90
N LYS A 33 0.90 5.30 6.87
CA LYS A 33 0.88 6.17 8.06
C LYS A 33 -0.21 5.75 9.05
N VAL A 34 -1.41 5.43 8.55
CA VAL A 34 -2.51 4.95 9.40
C VAL A 34 -2.18 3.61 10.04
N PHE A 35 -1.57 2.68 9.29
CA PHE A 35 -1.12 1.41 9.84
C PHE A 35 -0.12 1.60 10.98
N LEU A 36 0.89 2.46 10.79
CA LEU A 36 1.89 2.72 11.81
C LEU A 36 1.27 3.31 13.09
N LEU A 37 0.29 4.21 12.95
CA LEU A 37 -0.47 4.75 14.08
C LEU A 37 -1.19 3.64 14.85
N VAL A 38 -1.91 2.76 14.15
CA VAL A 38 -2.62 1.63 14.78
C VAL A 38 -1.64 0.68 15.48
N VAL A 39 -0.50 0.39 14.87
CA VAL A 39 0.56 -0.44 15.45
C VAL A 39 1.06 0.14 16.77
N VAL A 40 1.33 1.45 16.83
CA VAL A 40 1.79 2.12 18.04
C VAL A 40 0.73 2.05 19.14
N VAL A 41 -0.53 2.32 18.82
CA VAL A 41 -1.63 2.26 19.79
C VAL A 41 -1.76 0.85 20.38
N ILE A 42 -1.75 -0.18 19.54
CA ILE A 42 -1.86 -1.57 20.00
C ILE A 42 -0.61 -1.99 20.79
N ALA A 43 0.58 -1.57 20.37
CA ALA A 43 1.83 -1.85 21.07
C ALA A 43 1.80 -1.28 22.50
N VAL A 44 1.38 -0.01 22.66
CA VAL A 44 1.24 0.63 23.98
C VAL A 44 0.16 -0.06 24.83
N TRP A 45 -0.97 -0.42 24.22
CA TRP A 45 -2.05 -1.13 24.92
C TRP A 45 -1.61 -2.51 25.42
N LEU A 46 -0.95 -3.32 24.58
CA LEU A 46 -0.40 -4.62 24.98
C LEU A 46 0.69 -4.49 26.03
N PHE A 47 1.51 -3.45 25.95
CA PHE A 47 2.54 -3.14 26.96
C PHE A 47 1.91 -2.84 28.32
N SER A 48 0.80 -2.08 28.36
CA SER A 48 0.07 -1.79 29.59
C SER A 48 -0.50 -3.04 30.27
N GLN A 49 -0.93 -4.03 29.50
CA GLN A 49 -1.50 -5.28 30.05
C GLN A 49 -0.46 -6.29 30.56
N ARG A 50 0.84 -5.98 30.53
CA ARG A 50 1.94 -6.90 30.89
C ARG A 50 1.86 -8.25 30.17
N ALA A 51 1.23 -8.31 29.00
CA ALA A 51 1.01 -9.53 28.23
C ALA A 51 2.20 -9.79 27.28
N PHE A 52 3.36 -10.12 27.86
CA PHE A 52 4.64 -10.19 27.13
C PHE A 52 4.63 -11.16 25.95
N THR A 53 4.00 -12.33 26.10
CA THR A 53 3.88 -13.32 25.03
C THR A 53 3.01 -12.83 23.86
N LYS A 54 1.93 -12.09 24.15
CA LYS A 54 1.05 -11.52 23.13
C LYS A 54 1.73 -10.37 22.39
N PHE A 55 2.55 -9.60 23.10
CA PHE A 55 3.35 -8.53 22.51
C PHE A 55 4.36 -9.05 21.49
N ILE A 56 5.09 -10.13 21.81
CA ILE A 56 6.06 -10.73 20.88
C ILE A 56 5.35 -11.27 19.63
N GLY A 57 4.24 -11.98 19.80
CA GLY A 57 3.43 -12.46 18.67
C GLY A 57 2.91 -11.32 17.80
N PHE A 58 2.47 -10.22 18.42
CA PHE A 58 2.06 -9.00 17.72
C PHE A 58 3.22 -8.35 16.96
N ALA A 59 4.40 -8.23 17.56
CA ALA A 59 5.57 -7.63 16.91
C ALA A 59 6.02 -8.43 15.67
N VAL A 60 6.05 -9.76 15.77
CA VAL A 60 6.35 -10.63 14.63
C VAL A 60 5.28 -10.52 13.54
N PHE A 61 4.00 -10.49 13.93
CA PHE A 61 2.89 -10.30 13.00
C PHE A 61 2.98 -8.95 12.26
N VAL A 62 3.22 -7.86 12.99
CA VAL A 62 3.38 -6.53 12.40
C VAL A 62 4.57 -6.48 11.45
N MET A 63 5.70 -7.11 11.78
CA MET A 63 6.84 -7.19 10.86
C MET A 63 6.47 -7.91 9.55
N ALA A 64 5.69 -9.00 9.62
CA ALA A 64 5.24 -9.69 8.42
C ALA A 64 4.27 -8.83 7.59
N VAL A 65 3.28 -8.21 8.25
CA VAL A 65 2.25 -7.37 7.58
C VAL A 65 2.84 -6.07 7.01
N SER A 66 3.83 -5.50 7.69
CA SER A 66 4.53 -4.28 7.28
C SER A 66 5.10 -4.39 5.86
N VAL A 67 5.70 -5.53 5.51
CA VAL A 67 6.27 -5.77 4.17
C VAL A 67 5.21 -5.64 3.08
N PHE A 68 3.99 -6.13 3.33
CA PHE A 68 2.88 -6.04 2.40
C PHE A 68 2.39 -4.60 2.25
N ILE A 69 2.25 -3.87 3.35
CA ILE A 69 1.74 -2.48 3.34
C ILE A 69 2.72 -1.53 2.65
N PHE A 70 4.02 -1.71 2.85
CA PHE A 70 5.04 -0.86 2.23
C PHE A 70 5.41 -1.28 0.79
N THR A 71 5.03 -2.49 0.37
CA THR A 71 5.32 -3.03 -0.98
C THR A 71 4.04 -3.50 -1.67
N PRO A 72 3.13 -2.57 -2.07
CA PRO A 72 1.84 -2.94 -2.64
C PRO A 72 1.97 -3.73 -3.96
N GLU A 73 3.04 -3.50 -4.72
CA GLU A 73 3.34 -4.25 -5.95
C GLU A 73 3.42 -5.76 -5.70
N THR A 74 3.93 -6.17 -4.53
CA THR A 74 3.99 -7.59 -4.15
C THR A 74 2.60 -8.15 -3.86
N ILE A 75 1.71 -7.36 -3.24
CA ILE A 75 0.31 -7.76 -3.02
C ILE A 75 -0.43 -7.89 -4.35
N THR A 76 -0.31 -6.91 -5.24
CA THR A 76 -1.01 -6.91 -6.53
C THR A 76 -0.57 -8.10 -7.38
N THR A 77 0.73 -8.35 -7.46
CA THR A 77 1.28 -9.47 -8.25
C THR A 77 0.92 -10.84 -7.66
N LEU A 78 0.92 -10.98 -6.32
CA LEU A 78 0.49 -12.21 -5.65
C LEU A 78 -1.03 -12.40 -5.73
N GLY A 79 -1.78 -11.31 -5.69
CA GLY A 79 -3.23 -11.28 -5.86
C GLY A 79 -3.63 -11.71 -7.26
N GLU A 80 -3.02 -11.15 -8.31
CA GLU A 80 -3.26 -11.55 -9.70
C GLU A 80 -2.93 -13.02 -9.96
N LYS A 81 -1.80 -13.50 -9.42
CA LYS A 81 -1.40 -14.92 -9.54
C LYS A 81 -2.31 -15.86 -8.74
N GLY A 82 -2.69 -15.46 -7.52
CA GLY A 82 -3.59 -16.23 -6.67
C GLY A 82 -5.02 -16.25 -7.22
N PHE A 83 -5.49 -15.13 -7.76
CA PHE A 83 -6.80 -15.01 -8.39
C PHE A 83 -6.85 -15.79 -9.72
N GLY A 84 -5.80 -15.69 -10.54
CA GLY A 84 -5.64 -16.50 -11.74
C GLY A 84 -5.56 -18.00 -11.43
N TRP A 85 -4.96 -18.41 -10.30
CA TRP A 85 -4.97 -19.81 -9.87
C TRP A 85 -6.34 -20.27 -9.36
N LEU A 86 -7.06 -19.42 -8.60
CA LEU A 86 -8.38 -19.75 -8.03
C LEU A 86 -9.51 -19.73 -9.07
N PHE A 87 -9.44 -18.86 -10.07
CA PHE A 87 -10.50 -18.67 -11.09
C PHE A 87 -10.09 -19.10 -12.50
N GLY A 88 -8.82 -19.41 -12.75
CA GLY A 88 -8.34 -19.86 -14.06
C GLY A 88 -8.86 -21.23 -14.49
N GLY A 89 -9.32 -22.06 -13.56
CA GLY A 89 -10.03 -23.31 -13.87
C GLY A 89 -11.56 -23.18 -13.95
N TRP A 90 -12.12 -21.99 -13.67
CA TRP A 90 -13.57 -21.75 -13.65
C TRP A 90 -14.06 -20.96 -14.89
N LEU A 91 -13.15 -20.30 -15.61
CA LEU A 91 -13.42 -19.51 -16.82
C LEU A 91 -13.12 -20.23 -18.14
N ASP A 92 -12.83 -21.53 -18.09
CA ASP A 92 -12.71 -22.43 -19.25
C ASP A 92 -13.93 -23.36 -19.35
#